data_AF-A0A1H9HTC3-F1
#
_entry.id   AF-A0A1H9HTC3-F1
#
_cell.length_a   1.000
_cell.length_b   1.000
_cell.length_c   1.000
_cell.angle_alpha   90.00
_cell.angle_beta   90.00
_cell.angle_gamma   90.00
#
_symmetry.space_group_name_H-M   'P 1'
#
loop_
_entity.id
_entity.type
_entity.pdbx_description
1 polymer ?
#
loop_
_entity_poly.entity_id
_entity_poly.type
_entity_poly.pdbx_seq_one_letter_code
_entity_poly.pdbx_strand_id
1 'polypeptide(L)'
;MNHIDVVEVTNPNGYIVQELTIDGSSLGQWLDKHTEGSEDEHIAAFIRPFSELLFAWSHDIDWKGDRRFVRTLIDMDSAPVPILLCEDDPDFSCIVIVADVEKTEDFVYWNRIGYVTHNGESLEEEMEKGIAYTKSYTDDDWARYGDNIALEDVGSDVWHEWIAKNWDVELYKRRMNYTLPYYKTEGNIRWFINTDWVFDRREYEFVVKKYYALQRLRLSEELLRN
;
A
#
# COMPACT_ATOMS: atom_id res chain seq x y z
N MET A 1 -1.16 -15.63 19.97
CA MET A 1 -0.29 -14.73 19.19
C MET A 1 0.00 -15.45 17.90
N ASN A 2 -0.30 -14.79 16.79
CA ASN A 2 -0.08 -15.28 15.45
C ASN A 2 1.38 -15.07 15.08
N HIS A 3 1.91 -15.94 14.23
CA HIS A 3 3.25 -15.86 13.68
C HIS A 3 3.21 -15.29 12.27
N ILE A 4 3.99 -14.25 12.01
CA ILE A 4 4.14 -13.68 10.67
C ILE A 4 5.50 -14.07 10.14
N ASP A 5 5.58 -14.49 8.88
CA ASP A 5 6.86 -14.74 8.22
C ASP A 5 6.77 -14.46 6.72
N VAL A 6 7.92 -14.36 6.09
CA VAL A 6 8.08 -14.27 4.64
C VAL A 6 8.81 -15.50 4.17
N VAL A 7 8.17 -16.25 3.28
CA VAL A 7 8.69 -17.48 2.68
C VAL A 7 8.93 -17.28 1.19
N GLU A 8 9.84 -18.08 0.64
CA GLU A 8 10.08 -18.15 -0.80
C GLU A 8 9.23 -19.29 -1.37
N VAL A 9 8.41 -18.98 -2.36
CA VAL A 9 7.58 -19.95 -3.09
C VAL A 9 7.90 -19.88 -4.58
N THR A 10 7.84 -21.02 -5.25
CA THR A 10 7.97 -21.07 -6.71
C THR A 10 6.59 -20.86 -7.33
N ASN A 11 6.41 -19.77 -8.08
CA ASN A 11 5.15 -19.53 -8.81
C ASN A 11 4.98 -20.52 -9.98
N PRO A 12 3.79 -20.62 -10.60
CA PRO A 12 3.53 -21.57 -11.70
C PRO A 12 4.47 -21.42 -12.91
N ASN A 13 5.10 -20.26 -13.06
CA ASN A 13 6.04 -19.93 -14.13
C ASN A 13 7.50 -20.30 -13.77
N GLY A 14 7.75 -20.89 -12.59
CA GLY A 14 9.06 -21.34 -12.14
C GLY A 14 9.93 -20.26 -11.48
N TYR A 15 9.38 -19.06 -11.25
CA TYR A 15 10.09 -17.98 -10.56
C TYR A 15 9.91 -18.08 -9.05
N ILE A 16 10.98 -17.80 -8.31
CA ILE A 16 10.92 -17.69 -6.85
C ILE A 16 10.35 -16.31 -6.51
N VAL A 17 9.23 -16.30 -5.80
CA VAL A 17 8.58 -15.08 -5.29
C VAL A 17 8.53 -15.14 -3.76
N GLN A 18 8.53 -13.96 -3.12
CA GLN A 18 8.38 -13.86 -1.67
C GLN A 18 6.92 -13.68 -1.31
N GLU A 19 6.42 -14.51 -0.42
CA GLU A 19 5.03 -14.50 0.04
C GLU A 19 4.96 -14.25 1.55
N LEU A 20 4.04 -13.40 1.97
CA LEU A 20 3.72 -13.21 3.38
C LEU A 20 2.84 -14.35 3.87
N THR A 21 3.22 -14.95 4.99
CA THR A 21 2.45 -16.00 5.66
C THR A 21 2.07 -15.59 7.07
N ILE A 22 0.88 -16.03 7.47
CA ILE A 22 0.35 -15.88 8.83
C ILE A 22 -0.02 -17.27 9.32
N ASP A 23 0.60 -17.69 10.41
CA ASP A 23 0.52 -19.06 10.95
C ASP A 23 0.81 -20.15 9.89
N GLY A 24 1.76 -19.87 9.00
CA GLY A 24 2.17 -20.76 7.91
C GLY A 24 1.23 -20.82 6.71
N SER A 25 0.15 -20.03 6.70
CA SER A 25 -0.77 -19.90 5.56
C SER A 25 -0.44 -18.65 4.75
N SER A 26 -0.36 -18.77 3.42
CA SER A 26 -0.34 -17.63 2.49
C SER A 26 -1.51 -16.69 2.77
N LEU A 27 -1.27 -15.38 2.81
CA LEU A 27 -2.35 -14.41 2.98
C LEU A 27 -3.41 -14.50 1.88
N GLY A 28 -2.99 -14.55 0.60
CA GLY A 28 -3.90 -14.63 -0.54
C GLY A 28 -4.72 -15.92 -0.54
N GLN A 29 -4.07 -17.07 -0.33
CA GLN A 29 -4.77 -18.37 -0.25
C GLN A 29 -5.71 -18.44 0.96
N TRP A 30 -5.30 -17.86 2.10
CA TRP A 30 -6.14 -17.78 3.28
C TRP A 30 -7.40 -16.96 2.98
N LEU A 31 -7.28 -15.81 2.31
CA LEU A 31 -8.42 -14.99 1.91
C LEU A 31 -9.32 -15.70 0.90
N ASP A 32 -8.75 -16.40 -0.09
CA ASP A 32 -9.53 -17.18 -1.06
C ASP A 32 -10.41 -18.24 -0.41
N LYS A 33 -9.89 -18.90 0.62
CA LYS A 33 -10.63 -19.90 1.40
C LYS A 33 -11.72 -19.25 2.27
N HIS A 34 -11.40 -18.13 2.92
CA HIS A 34 -12.33 -17.48 3.85
C HIS A 34 -13.41 -16.64 3.15
N THR A 35 -13.26 -16.41 1.85
CA THR A 35 -14.24 -15.73 0.99
C THR A 35 -14.91 -16.68 -0.01
N GLU A 36 -14.68 -17.99 0.13
CA GLU A 36 -15.36 -19.00 -0.68
C GLU A 36 -16.88 -18.94 -0.42
N GLY A 37 -17.65 -18.69 -1.48
CA GLY A 37 -19.10 -18.53 -1.36
C GLY A 37 -19.54 -17.19 -0.75
N SER A 38 -18.68 -16.16 -0.76
CA SER A 38 -19.05 -14.81 -0.34
C SER A 38 -20.32 -14.31 -1.04
N GLU A 39 -21.26 -13.76 -0.27
CA GLU A 39 -22.46 -13.08 -0.80
C GLU A 39 -22.14 -11.67 -1.34
N ASP A 40 -20.92 -11.18 -1.12
CA ASP A 40 -20.44 -9.94 -1.71
C ASP A 40 -20.09 -10.16 -3.18
N GLU A 41 -20.98 -9.73 -4.07
CA GLU A 41 -20.82 -9.89 -5.53
C GLU A 41 -19.50 -9.30 -6.05
N HIS A 42 -19.00 -8.22 -5.44
CA HIS A 42 -17.74 -7.62 -5.88
C HIS A 42 -16.55 -8.51 -5.53
N ILE A 43 -16.56 -9.11 -4.34
CA ILE A 43 -15.56 -10.11 -3.96
C ILE A 43 -15.66 -11.34 -4.87
N ALA A 44 -16.88 -11.85 -5.08
CA ALA A 44 -17.11 -13.08 -5.82
C ALA A 44 -16.79 -12.98 -7.33
N ALA A 45 -17.02 -11.82 -7.94
CA ALA A 45 -16.94 -11.65 -9.40
C ALA A 45 -15.72 -10.84 -9.88
N PHE A 46 -15.10 -10.02 -9.02
CA PHE A 46 -14.04 -9.08 -9.46
C PHE A 46 -12.72 -9.23 -8.69
N ILE A 47 -12.76 -9.37 -7.37
CA ILE A 47 -11.53 -9.41 -6.57
C ILE A 47 -10.87 -10.79 -6.56
N ARG A 48 -11.66 -11.86 -6.49
CA ARG A 48 -11.11 -13.22 -6.43
C ARG A 48 -10.52 -13.68 -7.77
N PRO A 49 -9.44 -14.49 -7.75
CA PRO A 49 -8.77 -15.01 -6.56
C PRO A 49 -7.76 -14.03 -5.94
N PHE A 50 -7.76 -13.94 -4.60
CA PHE A 50 -6.82 -13.12 -3.84
C PHE A 50 -5.38 -13.63 -3.95
N SER A 51 -5.18 -14.92 -4.20
CA SER A 51 -3.85 -15.51 -4.42
C SER A 51 -3.17 -15.08 -5.73
N GLU A 52 -3.90 -14.43 -6.64
CA GLU A 52 -3.34 -13.83 -7.85
C GLU A 52 -3.09 -12.31 -7.70
N LEU A 53 -3.38 -11.73 -6.53
CA LEU A 53 -3.11 -10.33 -6.25
C LEU A 53 -1.65 -10.10 -5.84
N LEU A 54 -1.11 -8.96 -6.24
CA LEU A 54 0.23 -8.53 -5.89
C LEU A 54 0.30 -8.13 -4.41
N PHE A 55 1.30 -8.61 -3.67
CA PHE A 55 1.52 -8.15 -2.31
C PHE A 55 1.94 -6.67 -2.28
N ALA A 56 1.17 -5.83 -1.58
CA ALA A 56 1.30 -4.37 -1.64
C ALA A 56 2.62 -3.83 -1.07
N TRP A 57 3.42 -4.66 -0.40
CA TRP A 57 4.73 -4.23 0.10
C TRP A 57 5.85 -4.47 -0.92
N SER A 58 5.52 -5.10 -2.05
CA SER A 58 6.43 -5.45 -3.13
C SER A 58 7.08 -4.22 -3.77
N HIS A 59 8.26 -4.44 -4.35
CA HIS A 59 8.91 -3.47 -5.23
C HIS A 59 8.31 -3.39 -6.63
N ASP A 60 7.36 -4.27 -6.97
CA ASP A 60 6.66 -4.34 -8.25
C ASP A 60 5.58 -3.24 -8.44
N ILE A 61 5.27 -2.48 -7.39
CA ILE A 61 4.43 -1.27 -7.50
C ILE A 61 5.12 -0.26 -8.41
N ASP A 62 4.39 0.33 -9.36
CA ASP A 62 4.95 1.18 -10.42
C ASP A 62 5.79 2.34 -9.89
N TRP A 63 5.21 3.13 -8.97
CA TRP A 63 5.75 4.42 -8.59
C TRP A 63 6.50 4.39 -7.25
N LYS A 64 7.65 5.08 -7.15
CA LYS A 64 8.40 5.13 -5.88
C LYS A 64 7.63 5.89 -4.80
N GLY A 65 6.83 6.88 -5.20
CA GLY A 65 5.93 7.61 -4.31
C GLY A 65 4.94 6.67 -3.61
N ASP A 66 4.35 5.74 -4.36
CA ASP A 66 3.41 4.74 -3.84
C ASP A 66 4.09 3.72 -2.92
N ARG A 67 5.29 3.25 -3.29
CA ARG A 67 6.09 2.38 -2.40
C ARG A 67 6.44 3.07 -1.09
N ARG A 68 6.81 4.36 -1.15
CA ARG A 68 7.07 5.18 0.05
C ARG A 68 5.81 5.37 0.88
N PHE A 69 4.65 5.54 0.24
CA PHE A 69 3.37 5.63 0.91
C PHE A 69 3.05 4.37 1.71
N VAL A 70 3.08 3.18 1.10
CA VAL A 70 2.86 1.91 1.81
C VAL A 70 3.82 1.75 2.98
N ARG A 71 5.11 2.03 2.75
CA ARG A 71 6.11 1.95 3.81
C ARG A 71 5.77 2.87 4.98
N THR A 72 5.33 4.09 4.70
CA THR A 72 4.91 5.05 5.72
C THR A 72 3.74 4.49 6.53
N LEU A 73 2.73 3.92 5.86
CA LEU A 73 1.57 3.33 6.55
C LEU A 73 1.94 2.12 7.41
N ILE A 74 2.83 1.25 6.91
CA ILE A 74 3.35 0.12 7.68
C ILE A 74 4.04 0.62 8.94
N ASP A 75 4.73 1.75 8.92
CA ASP A 75 5.49 2.28 10.06
C ASP A 75 4.60 3.05 11.06
N MET A 76 3.45 3.58 10.65
CA MET A 76 2.47 4.25 11.54
C MET A 76 1.93 3.33 12.64
N ASP A 77 1.52 3.92 13.78
CA ASP A 77 0.90 3.15 14.88
C ASP A 77 -0.57 2.82 14.61
N SER A 78 -1.26 3.56 13.74
CA SER A 78 -2.64 3.23 13.31
C SER A 78 -2.93 3.72 11.89
N ALA A 79 -3.21 2.77 10.99
CA ALA A 79 -3.57 3.04 9.61
C ALA A 79 -4.27 1.84 8.95
N PRO A 80 -5.13 2.08 7.95
CA PRO A 80 -5.49 1.07 6.97
C PRO A 80 -4.28 0.81 6.06
N VAL A 81 -3.60 -0.32 6.25
CA VAL A 81 -2.37 -0.66 5.52
C VAL A 81 -2.74 -1.50 4.29
N PRO A 82 -2.38 -1.08 3.06
CA PRO A 82 -2.49 -1.92 1.88
C PRO A 82 -1.70 -3.22 2.05
N ILE A 83 -2.35 -4.35 1.74
CA ILE A 83 -1.77 -5.69 1.84
C ILE A 83 -1.80 -6.43 0.49
N LEU A 84 -2.79 -6.20 -0.37
CA LEU A 84 -2.83 -6.77 -1.73
C LEU A 84 -3.31 -5.71 -2.73
N LEU A 85 -2.78 -5.77 -3.95
CA LEU A 85 -3.10 -4.90 -5.09
C LEU A 85 -3.42 -5.73 -6.34
N CYS A 86 -4.10 -5.12 -7.31
CA CYS A 86 -4.20 -5.70 -8.65
C CYS A 86 -2.80 -5.91 -9.26
N GLU A 87 -2.56 -7.05 -9.90
CA GLU A 87 -1.29 -7.31 -10.60
C GLU A 87 -1.21 -6.57 -11.94
N ASP A 88 -2.33 -6.46 -12.66
CA ASP A 88 -2.41 -5.80 -13.98
C ASP A 88 -2.27 -4.27 -13.89
N ASP A 89 -2.59 -3.69 -12.73
CA ASP A 89 -2.48 -2.26 -12.45
C ASP A 89 -1.91 -2.07 -11.03
N PRO A 90 -0.57 -2.21 -10.86
CA PRO A 90 0.10 -2.28 -9.58
C PRO A 90 0.27 -0.88 -8.95
N ASP A 91 -0.83 -0.14 -8.91
CA ASP A 91 -1.02 1.12 -8.22
C ASP A 91 -2.26 1.05 -7.29
N PHE A 92 -2.82 2.21 -6.89
CA PHE A 92 -3.99 2.26 -5.99
C PHE A 92 -5.32 2.57 -6.69
N SER A 93 -5.40 2.42 -8.02
CA SER A 93 -6.58 2.80 -8.80
C SER A 93 -7.55 1.64 -9.08
N CYS A 94 -7.08 0.40 -8.97
CA CYS A 94 -7.87 -0.82 -9.23
C CYS A 94 -8.29 -1.54 -7.93
N ILE A 95 -7.81 -2.76 -7.68
CA ILE A 95 -8.11 -3.51 -6.47
C ILE A 95 -7.12 -3.10 -5.39
N VAL A 96 -7.61 -2.62 -4.25
CA VAL A 96 -6.79 -2.36 -3.06
C VAL A 96 -7.40 -3.06 -1.85
N ILE A 97 -6.72 -4.11 -1.37
CA ILE A 97 -7.06 -4.79 -0.12
C ILE A 97 -6.22 -4.19 1.00
N VAL A 98 -6.87 -3.88 2.12
CA VAL A 98 -6.25 -3.25 3.29
C VAL A 98 -6.51 -4.05 4.56
N ALA A 99 -5.55 -4.02 5.48
CA ALA A 99 -5.72 -4.43 6.87
C ALA A 99 -5.90 -3.20 7.76
N ASP A 100 -6.83 -3.25 8.71
CA ASP A 100 -6.94 -2.27 9.79
C ASP A 100 -5.86 -2.58 10.84
N VAL A 101 -4.76 -1.82 10.81
CA VAL A 101 -3.58 -2.07 11.65
C VAL A 101 -3.52 -1.09 12.80
N GLU A 102 -3.33 -1.63 14.00
CA GLU A 102 -3.03 -0.87 15.22
C GLU A 102 -1.77 -1.43 15.89
N LYS A 103 -0.94 -0.57 16.46
CA LYS A 103 0.27 -0.98 17.17
C LYS A 103 0.30 -0.41 18.58
N THR A 104 0.75 -1.24 19.50
CA THR A 104 1.10 -0.86 20.87
C THR A 104 2.61 -1.00 21.05
N GLU A 105 3.13 -0.78 22.25
CA GLU A 105 4.55 -0.95 22.54
C GLU A 105 5.04 -2.37 22.21
N ASP A 106 4.23 -3.40 22.48
CA ASP A 106 4.62 -4.80 22.38
C ASP A 106 3.93 -5.56 21.23
N PHE A 107 2.82 -5.07 20.70
CA PHE A 107 2.00 -5.83 19.76
C PHE A 107 1.60 -5.05 18.50
N VAL A 108 1.38 -5.79 17.43
CA VAL A 108 0.72 -5.31 16.20
C VAL A 108 -0.57 -6.10 16.01
N TYR A 109 -1.66 -5.40 15.83
CA TYR A 109 -3.00 -5.94 15.64
C TYR A 109 -3.42 -5.73 14.20
N TRP A 110 -3.88 -6.79 13.54
CA TRP A 110 -4.67 -6.68 12.32
C TRP A 110 -6.11 -7.04 12.69
N ASN A 111 -6.93 -6.01 12.87
CA ASN A 111 -8.27 -6.17 13.43
C ASN A 111 -9.23 -6.79 12.40
N ARG A 112 -9.16 -6.31 11.16
CA ARG A 112 -10.05 -6.68 10.07
C ARG A 112 -9.43 -6.42 8.71
N ILE A 113 -9.96 -7.06 7.69
CA ILE A 113 -9.54 -6.93 6.29
C ILE A 113 -10.72 -6.43 5.46
N GLY A 114 -10.43 -5.49 4.57
CA GLY A 114 -11.41 -4.84 3.71
C GLY A 114 -10.83 -4.52 2.34
N TYR A 115 -11.70 -4.13 1.42
CA TYR A 115 -11.31 -3.58 0.12
C TYR A 115 -11.75 -2.12 0.00
N VAL A 116 -10.95 -1.31 -0.68
CA VAL A 116 -11.25 0.10 -0.93
C VAL A 116 -12.30 0.22 -2.03
N THR A 117 -13.23 1.16 -1.85
CA THR A 117 -14.20 1.54 -2.89
C THR A 117 -13.77 2.85 -3.54
N HIS A 118 -13.73 2.88 -4.87
CA HIS A 118 -13.23 4.04 -5.63
C HIS A 118 -14.34 5.02 -6.08
N ASN A 119 -15.60 4.74 -5.74
CA ASN A 119 -16.75 5.52 -6.22
C ASN A 119 -16.79 6.97 -5.69
N GLY A 120 -16.11 7.24 -4.57
CA GLY A 120 -16.06 8.56 -3.96
C GLY A 120 -14.78 9.35 -4.28
N GLU A 121 -13.90 8.81 -5.10
CA GLU A 121 -12.63 9.47 -5.42
C GLU A 121 -12.83 10.61 -6.45
N SER A 122 -12.01 11.65 -6.32
CA SER A 122 -11.99 12.83 -7.16
C SER A 122 -10.55 13.15 -7.53
N LEU A 123 -10.23 12.97 -8.81
CA LEU A 123 -8.91 13.26 -9.36
C LEU A 123 -8.55 14.74 -9.19
N GLU A 124 -9.53 15.64 -9.33
CA GLU A 124 -9.32 17.08 -9.16
C GLU A 124 -8.91 17.40 -7.71
N GLU A 125 -9.64 16.86 -6.73
CA GLU A 125 -9.28 17.04 -5.32
C GLU A 125 -7.93 16.40 -4.99
N GLU A 126 -7.65 15.21 -5.54
CA GLU A 126 -6.38 14.53 -5.34
C GLU A 126 -5.21 15.38 -5.85
N MET A 127 -5.34 15.98 -7.04
CA MET A 127 -4.33 16.86 -7.62
C MET A 127 -4.03 18.05 -6.71
N GLU A 128 -5.06 18.65 -6.09
CA GLU A 128 -4.90 19.75 -5.14
C GLU A 128 -4.23 19.34 -3.82
N LYS A 129 -4.12 18.04 -3.53
CA LYS A 129 -3.46 17.51 -2.32
C LYS A 129 -1.97 17.19 -2.52
N GLY A 130 -1.43 17.48 -3.70
CA GLY A 130 -0.02 17.30 -4.03
C GLY A 130 0.92 18.36 -3.43
N ILE A 131 1.94 18.73 -4.20
CA ILE A 131 2.99 19.67 -3.80
C ILE A 131 2.45 21.07 -3.51
N ALA A 132 1.38 21.49 -4.17
CA ALA A 132 0.74 22.79 -3.92
C ALA A 132 -0.05 22.83 -2.59
N TYR A 133 -0.24 21.69 -1.91
CA TYR A 133 -0.97 21.62 -0.64
C TYR A 133 -0.11 22.03 0.56
N THR A 134 0.18 23.32 0.66
CA THR A 134 1.06 23.91 1.68
C THR A 134 0.60 23.75 3.12
N LYS A 135 -0.69 23.47 3.36
CA LYS A 135 -1.23 23.17 4.70
C LYS A 135 -0.57 21.94 5.36
N SER A 136 0.00 21.05 4.56
CA SER A 136 0.69 19.84 5.02
C SER A 136 2.21 20.01 5.17
N TYR A 137 2.76 21.19 4.85
CA TYR A 137 4.21 21.37 4.80
C TYR A 137 4.84 21.34 6.18
N THR A 138 5.95 20.61 6.26
CA THR A 138 6.94 20.70 7.34
C THR A 138 7.93 21.84 7.09
N ASP A 139 8.75 22.18 8.08
CA ASP A 139 9.85 23.14 7.91
C ASP A 139 10.82 22.72 6.79
N ASP A 140 11.08 21.41 6.66
CA ASP A 140 11.91 20.85 5.59
C ASP A 140 11.26 20.99 4.21
N ASP A 141 9.93 20.87 4.12
CA ASP A 141 9.22 21.11 2.87
C ASP A 141 9.31 22.58 2.46
N TRP A 142 9.12 23.50 3.41
CA TRP A 142 9.30 24.94 3.15
C TRP A 142 10.71 25.26 2.68
N ALA A 143 11.73 24.68 3.30
CA ALA A 143 13.12 24.88 2.91
C ALA A 143 13.43 24.34 1.49
N ARG A 144 12.71 23.31 1.03
CA ARG A 144 12.95 22.66 -0.27
C ARG A 144 12.12 23.21 -1.41
N TYR A 145 10.89 23.64 -1.13
CA TYR A 145 9.86 23.87 -2.15
C TYR A 145 9.25 25.28 -2.08
N GLY A 146 9.44 25.98 -0.96
CA GLY A 146 8.76 27.24 -0.65
C GLY A 146 9.04 28.36 -1.66
N ASP A 147 10.22 28.38 -2.25
CA ASP A 147 10.67 29.42 -3.17
C ASP A 147 10.63 29.02 -4.66
N ASN A 148 10.16 27.81 -4.97
CA ASN A 148 10.19 27.28 -6.34
C ASN A 148 8.86 26.74 -6.88
N ILE A 149 8.06 26.02 -6.07
CA ILE A 149 6.85 25.35 -6.57
C ILE A 149 5.65 25.47 -5.63
N ALA A 150 5.89 25.75 -4.34
CA ALA A 150 4.86 25.65 -3.30
C ALA A 150 3.63 26.55 -3.52
N LEU A 151 3.79 27.64 -4.26
CA LEU A 151 2.75 28.65 -4.50
C LEU A 151 2.28 28.71 -5.96
N GLU A 152 2.74 27.77 -6.80
CA GLU A 152 2.27 27.68 -8.19
C GLU A 152 0.86 27.07 -8.25
N ASP A 153 0.06 27.52 -9.21
CA ASP A 153 -1.29 26.99 -9.43
C ASP A 153 -1.23 25.56 -9.98
N VAL A 154 -2.08 24.69 -9.44
CA VAL A 154 -2.26 23.32 -9.95
C VAL A 154 -2.76 23.39 -11.40
N GLY A 155 -2.11 22.66 -12.30
CA GLY A 155 -2.40 22.67 -13.73
C GLY A 155 -1.73 23.80 -14.53
N SER A 156 -0.92 24.65 -13.89
CA SER A 156 -0.05 25.58 -14.63
C SER A 156 1.08 24.85 -15.35
N ASP A 157 1.65 25.49 -16.39
CA ASP A 157 2.78 24.93 -17.14
C ASP A 157 4.00 24.69 -16.22
N VAL A 158 4.28 25.63 -15.31
CA VAL A 158 5.36 25.51 -14.32
C VAL A 158 5.14 24.30 -13.43
N TRP A 159 3.91 24.10 -12.96
CA TRP A 159 3.55 22.94 -12.16
C TRP A 159 3.71 21.63 -12.94
N HIS A 160 3.21 21.57 -14.18
CA HIS A 160 3.36 20.40 -15.05
C HIS A 160 4.83 20.03 -15.31
N GLU A 161 5.67 21.02 -15.61
CA GLU A 161 7.10 20.81 -15.81
C GLU A 161 7.81 20.30 -14.55
N TRP A 162 7.39 20.78 -13.38
CA TRP A 162 7.96 20.36 -12.11
C TRP A 162 7.56 18.93 -11.76
N ILE A 163 6.28 18.58 -11.85
CA ILE A 163 5.81 17.22 -11.52
C ILE A 163 6.37 16.18 -12.47
N ALA A 164 6.59 16.53 -13.75
CA ALA A 164 7.22 15.61 -14.71
C ALA A 164 8.64 15.19 -14.28
N LYS A 165 9.34 16.03 -13.51
CA LYS A 165 10.69 15.76 -12.99
C LYS A 165 10.68 15.22 -11.56
N ASN A 166 9.58 15.39 -10.82
CA ASN A 166 9.48 15.13 -9.38
C ASN A 166 8.24 14.31 -9.02
N TRP A 167 7.76 13.47 -9.93
CA TRP A 167 6.50 12.73 -9.78
C TRP A 167 6.44 11.92 -8.49
N ASP A 168 7.55 11.28 -8.10
CA ASP A 168 7.64 10.51 -6.85
C ASP A 168 7.30 11.35 -5.60
N VAL A 169 7.67 12.64 -5.59
CA VAL A 169 7.40 13.57 -4.47
C VAL A 169 5.95 14.02 -4.51
N GLU A 170 5.47 14.41 -5.70
CA GLU A 170 4.09 14.82 -5.93
C GLU A 170 3.12 13.72 -5.51
N LEU A 171 3.30 12.52 -6.06
CA LEU A 171 2.46 11.36 -5.81
C LEU A 171 2.44 11.00 -4.33
N TYR A 172 3.61 10.94 -3.66
CA TYR A 172 3.66 10.66 -2.23
C TYR A 172 2.85 11.68 -1.41
N LYS A 173 2.94 12.99 -1.73
CA LYS A 173 2.15 14.02 -1.05
C LYS A 173 0.66 13.82 -1.29
N ARG A 174 0.23 13.54 -2.52
CA ARG A 174 -1.16 13.19 -2.82
C ARG A 174 -1.64 12.00 -1.99
N ARG A 175 -0.86 10.91 -1.93
CA ARG A 175 -1.26 9.73 -1.14
C ARG A 175 -1.41 10.06 0.34
N MET A 176 -0.50 10.83 0.92
CA MET A 176 -0.57 11.21 2.34
C MET A 176 -1.72 12.18 2.64
N ASN A 177 -2.01 13.11 1.73
CA ASN A 177 -2.95 14.21 1.96
C ASN A 177 -4.37 13.97 1.40
N TYR A 178 -4.53 12.99 0.50
CA TYR A 178 -5.80 12.61 -0.12
C TYR A 178 -6.14 11.15 0.18
N THR A 179 -5.32 10.21 -0.32
CA THR A 179 -5.63 8.77 -0.28
C THR A 179 -5.75 8.22 1.13
N LEU A 180 -4.82 8.55 2.03
CA LEU A 180 -4.90 8.11 3.43
C LEU A 180 -6.14 8.68 4.17
N PRO A 181 -6.43 9.99 4.11
CA PRO A 181 -7.69 10.53 4.61
C PRO A 181 -8.93 9.87 4.00
N TYR A 182 -8.91 9.60 2.69
CA TYR A 182 -9.98 8.89 1.99
C TYR A 182 -10.18 7.49 2.59
N TYR A 183 -9.11 6.70 2.78
CA TYR A 183 -9.19 5.38 3.40
C TYR A 183 -9.69 5.42 4.85
N LYS A 184 -9.35 6.48 5.60
CA LYS A 184 -9.82 6.67 6.98
C LYS A 184 -11.27 7.14 7.08
N THR A 185 -11.89 7.54 5.98
CA THR A 185 -13.28 7.99 5.96
C THR A 185 -14.22 6.78 5.98
N GLU A 186 -15.20 6.81 6.89
CA GLU A 186 -16.17 5.73 7.05
C GLU A 186 -16.94 5.48 5.73
N GLY A 187 -17.10 4.21 5.37
CA GLY A 187 -17.77 3.81 4.14
C GLY A 187 -16.86 3.63 2.92
N ASN A 188 -15.64 4.19 2.94
CA ASN A 188 -14.72 4.08 1.79
C ASN A 188 -13.96 2.75 1.75
N ILE A 189 -13.85 2.06 2.89
CA ILE A 189 -13.40 0.67 2.96
C ILE A 189 -14.60 -0.21 3.32
N ARG A 190 -14.84 -1.25 2.51
CA ARG A 190 -15.79 -2.30 2.84
C ARG A 190 -15.07 -3.45 3.53
N TRP A 191 -15.26 -3.55 4.84
CA TRP A 191 -14.71 -4.63 5.66
C TRP A 191 -15.50 -5.91 5.46
N PHE A 192 -14.82 -7.02 5.15
CA PHE A 192 -15.46 -8.29 4.84
C PHE A 192 -14.99 -9.45 5.73
N ILE A 193 -13.87 -9.29 6.45
CA ILE A 193 -13.37 -10.28 7.42
C ILE A 193 -12.91 -9.57 8.69
N ASN A 194 -13.26 -10.11 9.85
CA ASN A 194 -12.60 -9.81 11.12
C ASN A 194 -11.53 -10.88 11.38
N THR A 195 -10.28 -10.48 11.59
CA THR A 195 -9.14 -11.40 11.75
C THR A 195 -8.71 -11.53 13.21
N ASP A 196 -8.79 -10.44 13.99
CA ASP A 196 -8.28 -10.34 15.36
C ASP A 196 -6.85 -10.90 15.52
N TRP A 197 -6.02 -10.75 14.49
CA TRP A 197 -4.65 -11.26 14.51
C TRP A 197 -3.78 -10.37 15.38
N VAL A 198 -2.93 -11.01 16.19
CA VAL A 198 -2.02 -10.33 17.12
C VAL A 198 -0.62 -10.86 16.92
N PHE A 199 0.31 -9.98 16.59
CA PHE A 199 1.72 -10.29 16.39
C PHE A 199 2.58 -9.63 17.47
N ASP A 200 3.70 -10.25 17.82
CA ASP A 200 4.77 -9.56 18.56
C ASP A 200 5.34 -8.43 17.68
N ARG A 201 5.48 -7.22 18.23
CA ARG A 201 5.90 -6.05 17.45
C ARG A 201 7.32 -6.19 16.91
N ARG A 202 8.23 -6.79 17.68
CA ARG A 202 9.63 -6.94 17.24
C ARG A 202 9.74 -7.96 16.12
N GLU A 203 8.99 -9.05 16.22
CA GLU A 203 8.87 -10.06 15.17
C GLU A 203 8.28 -9.45 13.90
N TYR A 204 7.16 -8.73 14.00
CA TYR A 204 6.50 -8.08 12.87
C TYR A 204 7.45 -7.10 12.16
N GLU A 205 8.09 -6.21 12.91
CA GLU A 205 9.05 -5.25 12.36
C GLU A 205 10.28 -5.93 11.75
N PHE A 206 10.73 -7.05 12.31
CA PHE A 206 11.81 -7.86 11.73
C PHE A 206 11.39 -8.44 10.38
N VAL A 207 10.19 -9.01 10.29
CA VAL A 207 9.67 -9.61 9.06
C VAL A 207 9.45 -8.56 7.97
N VAL A 208 8.92 -7.39 8.32
CA VAL A 208 8.84 -6.24 7.42
C VAL A 208 10.25 -5.87 6.89
N LYS A 209 11.27 -5.78 7.76
CA LYS A 209 12.65 -5.48 7.34
C LYS A 209 13.23 -6.58 6.44
N LYS A 210 13.00 -7.85 6.79
CA LYS A 210 13.41 -9.04 6.01
C LYS A 210 12.80 -8.98 4.60
N TYR A 211 11.50 -8.71 4.49
CA TYR A 211 10.79 -8.61 3.21
C TYR A 211 11.45 -7.59 2.27
N TYR A 212 11.61 -6.34 2.73
CA TYR A 212 12.22 -5.28 1.91
C TYR A 212 13.69 -5.54 1.58
N ALA A 213 14.43 -6.28 2.42
CA ALA A 213 15.79 -6.69 2.09
C ALA A 213 15.80 -7.70 0.94
N LEU A 214 14.91 -8.71 0.97
CA LEU A 214 14.76 -9.71 -0.10
C LEU A 214 14.34 -9.07 -1.42
N GLN A 215 13.38 -8.14 -1.39
CA GLN A 215 12.92 -7.42 -2.58
C GLN A 215 14.04 -6.61 -3.24
N ARG A 216 14.90 -5.94 -2.45
CA ARG A 216 16.07 -5.23 -2.99
C ARG A 216 17.10 -6.16 -3.63
N LEU A 217 17.31 -7.34 -3.04
CA LEU A 217 18.20 -8.34 -3.62
C LEU A 217 17.65 -8.84 -4.96
N ARG A 218 16.36 -9.18 -5.03
CA ARG A 218 15.68 -9.60 -6.26
C ARG A 218 15.85 -8.57 -7.39
N LEU A 219 15.53 -7.31 -7.12
CA LEU A 219 15.72 -6.21 -8.09
C LEU A 219 17.17 -6.08 -8.55
N SER A 220 18.13 -6.23 -7.64
CA SER A 220 19.55 -6.13 -7.98
C SER A 220 19.98 -7.27 -8.91
N GLU A 221 19.46 -8.48 -8.70
CA GLU A 221 19.72 -9.63 -9.55
C GLU A 221 19.07 -9.50 -10.94
N GLU A 222 17.85 -8.98 -11.02
CA GLU A 222 17.16 -8.70 -12.29
C GLU A 222 17.92 -7.65 -13.12
N LEU A 223 18.41 -6.59 -12.48
CA LEU A 223 19.24 -5.56 -13.13
C LEU A 223 20.60 -6.10 -13.62
N LEU A 224 21.12 -7.17 -13.01
CA LEU A 224 22.36 -7.82 -13.46
C LEU A 224 22.12 -8.81 -14.60
N ARG A 225 20.89 -9.28 -14.81
CA ARG A 225 20.51 -10.23 -15.86
C ARG A 225 20.08 -9.54 -17.17
N ASN A 226 19.67 -8.28 -17.10
CA ASN A 226 19.28 -7.44 -18.24
C ASN A 226 20.41 -6.51 -18.69
#